data_AF-F0QXQ8-F1
#
_entry.id   AF-F0QXQ8-F1
#
_cell.length_a   1.000
_cell.length_b   1.000
_cell.length_c   1.000
_cell.angle_alpha   90.00
_cell.angle_beta   90.00
_cell.angle_gamma   90.00
#
_symmetry.space_group_name_H-M   'P 1'
#
loop_
_entity.id
_entity.type
_entity.pdbx_description
1 polymer ?
#
loop_
_entity_poly.entity_id
_entity_poly.type
_entity_poly.pdbx_seq_one_letter_code
_entity_poly.pdbx_strand_id
1 'polypeptide(L)'
;MVQGSGEALPRIIVNDEGYLVDIATGLVLNDSTPIEGTELWPVRSDPRVGNTSMHSSVKVSPNPKITWLRKRFSMVGGVRDEARERAREVEELVNTVMEVLENHGIKVHRDQVRDFVIKALKAWDGRPTDLVKVLDRVLDVNSNEYLEERRPIIEALSEVFGRDWLVRHYIGQVIKEWGLNGVDEVISIDEVMRAYEDVRLMAKAVRKNYYTKTLIELAIVKLLLMSDSEDSVRKFLRSEGREELLSRFMELMSKGP
;
A
#
# COMPACT_ATOMS: atom_id res chain seq x y z
N MET A 1 15.97 -7.59 -30.73
CA MET A 1 14.53 -7.50 -30.40
C MET A 1 14.43 -7.34 -28.89
N VAL A 2 14.06 -6.17 -28.40
CA VAL A 2 13.77 -5.94 -26.98
C VAL A 2 12.29 -5.60 -26.91
N GLN A 3 11.48 -6.55 -26.43
CA GLN A 3 10.09 -6.30 -26.05
C GLN A 3 10.12 -5.48 -24.76
N GLY A 4 9.93 -4.18 -24.87
CA GLY A 4 9.68 -3.31 -23.72
C GLY A 4 8.29 -3.58 -23.18
N SER A 5 8.22 -3.91 -21.90
CA SER A 5 7.00 -3.90 -21.09
C SER A 5 6.26 -2.57 -21.31
N GLY A 6 5.10 -2.62 -21.95
CA GLY A 6 4.23 -1.47 -22.11
C GLY A 6 3.59 -1.10 -20.78
N GLU A 7 4.33 -0.42 -19.91
CA GLU A 7 3.70 0.42 -18.90
C GLU A 7 2.87 1.46 -19.66
N ALA A 8 1.55 1.42 -19.50
CA ALA A 8 0.68 2.47 -20.00
C ALA A 8 1.13 3.78 -19.34
N LEU A 9 1.78 4.65 -20.10
CA LEU A 9 2.19 5.97 -19.63
C LEU A 9 1.00 6.63 -18.93
N PRO A 10 1.16 7.19 -17.72
CA PRO A 10 0.07 7.90 -17.06
C PRO A 10 -0.46 8.95 -18.03
N ARG A 11 -1.76 8.86 -18.36
CA ARG A 11 -2.41 9.83 -19.23
C ARG A 11 -2.62 11.08 -18.40
N ILE A 12 -1.60 11.92 -18.34
CA ILE A 12 -1.67 13.23 -17.69
C ILE A 12 -2.44 14.17 -18.63
N ILE A 13 -3.30 15.05 -18.12
CA ILE A 13 -3.93 16.13 -18.89
C ILE A 13 -3.85 17.45 -18.13
N VAL A 14 -4.15 18.56 -18.80
CA VAL A 14 -4.26 19.87 -18.17
C VAL A 14 -5.75 20.19 -18.02
N ASN A 15 -6.22 20.44 -16.79
CA ASN A 15 -7.60 20.88 -16.57
C ASN A 15 -7.79 22.35 -17.00
N ASP A 16 -9.03 22.84 -16.98
CA ASP A 16 -9.43 24.23 -17.29
C ASP A 16 -8.75 25.27 -16.38
N GLU A 17 -8.37 24.90 -15.15
CA GLU A 17 -7.60 25.73 -14.22
C GLU A 17 -6.09 25.73 -14.49
N GLY A 18 -5.60 24.94 -15.44
CA GLY A 18 -4.17 24.86 -15.79
C GLY A 18 -3.35 23.86 -14.97
N TYR A 19 -3.97 23.04 -14.14
CA TYR A 19 -3.26 22.02 -13.37
C TYR A 19 -3.06 20.72 -14.15
N LEU A 20 -1.93 20.07 -13.92
CA LEU A 20 -1.68 18.71 -14.40
C LEU A 20 -2.51 17.73 -13.58
N VAL A 21 -3.31 16.91 -14.25
CA VAL A 21 -4.18 15.90 -13.65
C VAL A 21 -3.84 14.55 -14.23
N ASP A 22 -3.68 13.53 -13.38
CA ASP A 22 -3.62 12.15 -13.84
C ASP A 22 -5.04 11.66 -14.14
N ILE A 23 -5.33 11.32 -15.41
CA ILE A 23 -6.66 10.85 -15.83
C ILE A 23 -7.07 9.57 -15.10
N ALA A 24 -6.12 8.70 -14.73
CA ALA A 24 -6.47 7.44 -14.08
C ALA A 24 -7.02 7.68 -12.67
N THR A 25 -6.41 8.62 -11.94
CA THR A 25 -6.68 8.84 -10.51
C THR A 25 -7.50 10.10 -10.22
N GLY A 26 -7.64 11.01 -11.19
CA GLY A 26 -8.28 12.33 -11.00
C GLY A 26 -7.44 13.30 -10.16
N LEU A 27 -6.22 12.94 -9.78
CA LEU A 27 -5.39 13.74 -8.87
C LEU A 27 -4.64 14.85 -9.59
N VAL A 28 -4.63 16.03 -8.97
CA VAL A 28 -3.76 17.14 -9.36
C VAL A 28 -2.32 16.80 -8.96
N LEU A 29 -1.44 16.67 -9.94
CA LEU A 29 -0.04 16.28 -9.77
C LEU A 29 0.87 17.44 -9.33
N ASN A 30 0.40 18.67 -9.44
CA ASN A 30 1.11 19.86 -8.97
C ASN A 30 0.09 20.92 -8.53
N ASP A 31 0.00 21.17 -7.23
CA ASP A 31 -0.90 22.12 -6.57
C ASP A 31 -0.32 23.53 -6.44
N SER A 32 0.98 23.69 -6.69
CA SER A 32 1.71 24.90 -6.34
C SER A 32 1.75 25.98 -7.43
N THR A 33 1.56 25.63 -8.71
CA THR A 33 1.47 26.64 -9.78
C THR A 33 0.68 26.12 -11.00
N PRO A 34 -0.42 26.77 -11.41
CA PRO A 34 -1.12 26.44 -12.63
C PRO A 34 -0.25 26.74 -13.85
N ILE A 35 -0.34 25.90 -14.89
CA ILE A 35 0.37 26.09 -16.15
C ILE A 35 -0.20 27.32 -16.86
N GLU A 36 0.66 28.31 -17.07
CA GLU A 36 0.31 29.53 -17.80
C GLU A 36 -0.12 29.22 -19.24
N GLY A 37 -1.15 29.93 -19.69
CA GLY A 37 -1.76 29.77 -21.01
C GLY A 37 -3.06 28.96 -21.02
N THR A 38 -3.84 28.95 -19.95
CA THR A 38 -5.26 28.51 -19.98
C THR A 38 -6.21 29.69 -20.10
N GLU A 39 -7.50 29.43 -20.30
CA GLU A 39 -8.53 30.49 -20.33
C GLU A 39 -8.60 31.27 -19.00
N LEU A 40 -8.38 30.58 -17.87
CA LEU A 40 -8.40 31.18 -16.53
C LEU A 40 -7.03 31.73 -16.08
N TRP A 41 -5.93 31.26 -16.68
CA TRP A 41 -4.57 31.70 -16.39
C TRP A 41 -3.83 32.06 -17.68
N PRO A 42 -4.18 33.20 -18.32
CA PRO A 42 -3.50 33.64 -19.53
C PRO A 42 -2.03 33.94 -19.23
N VAL A 43 -1.16 33.73 -20.22
CA VAL A 43 0.27 34.04 -20.11
C VAL A 43 0.42 35.50 -19.67
N ARG A 44 1.04 35.72 -18.50
CA ARG A 44 1.27 37.08 -18.01
C ARG A 44 2.21 37.79 -18.97
N SER A 45 1.72 38.84 -19.61
CA SER A 45 2.57 39.75 -20.37
C SER A 45 3.57 40.40 -19.41
N ASP A 46 4.85 40.07 -19.57
CA ASP A 46 5.94 40.66 -18.80
C ASP A 46 5.92 42.20 -18.95
N PRO A 47 5.77 42.97 -17.85
CA PRO A 47 5.64 44.42 -17.91
C PRO A 47 6.92 45.14 -18.35
N ARG A 48 8.03 44.41 -18.57
CA ARG A 48 9.27 44.96 -19.15
C ARG A 48 9.22 45.11 -20.67
N VAL A 49 8.18 44.62 -21.34
CA VAL A 49 7.96 44.84 -22.78
C VAL A 49 7.05 46.05 -22.93
N GLY A 50 7.67 47.22 -23.11
CA GLY A 50 7.01 48.53 -23.09
C GLY A 50 5.90 48.71 -24.12
N ASN A 51 4.95 49.57 -23.73
CA ASN A 51 3.86 50.11 -24.55
C ASN A 51 4.30 50.47 -25.97
N THR A 52 3.71 49.81 -26.97
CA THR A 52 3.41 50.44 -28.26
C THR A 52 2.18 49.78 -28.87
N SER A 53 1.13 50.60 -29.00
CA SER A 53 0.02 50.51 -29.96
C SER A 53 -0.63 49.16 -30.24
N MET A 54 -1.93 49.09 -29.91
CA MET A 54 -2.92 48.22 -30.53
C MET A 54 -2.68 48.08 -32.04
N HIS A 55 -2.25 46.89 -32.47
CA HIS A 55 -2.74 46.18 -33.65
C HIS A 55 -2.22 44.75 -33.55
N SER A 56 -3.15 43.79 -33.64
CA SER A 56 -2.99 42.39 -34.02
C SER A 56 -1.57 41.81 -34.12
N SER A 57 -1.37 40.67 -33.44
CA SER A 57 -0.20 39.78 -33.49
C SER A 57 0.97 40.14 -32.55
N VAL A 58 0.72 40.07 -31.24
CA VAL A 58 1.78 39.63 -30.33
C VAL A 58 2.12 38.21 -30.77
N LYS A 59 3.23 38.06 -31.50
CA LYS A 59 3.91 36.77 -31.65
C LYS A 59 4.30 36.34 -30.25
N VAL A 60 3.38 35.60 -29.62
CA VAL A 60 3.65 34.74 -28.47
C VAL A 60 4.88 33.95 -28.87
N SER A 61 6.04 34.25 -28.28
CA SER A 61 7.18 33.36 -28.39
C SER A 61 6.67 32.04 -27.82
N PRO A 62 6.45 31.01 -28.67
CA PRO A 62 5.89 29.77 -28.20
C PRO A 62 7.01 29.15 -27.39
N ASN A 63 6.92 29.24 -26.05
CA ASN A 63 7.80 28.43 -25.21
C ASN A 63 7.62 26.99 -25.72
N PRO A 64 8.64 26.39 -26.35
CA PRO A 64 8.44 25.17 -27.13
C PRO A 64 7.91 24.04 -26.26
N LYS A 65 8.22 24.07 -24.96
CA LYS A 65 7.69 23.15 -23.95
C LYS A 65 6.18 23.31 -23.74
N ILE A 66 5.67 24.53 -23.66
CA ILE A 66 4.24 24.81 -23.46
C ILE A 66 3.43 24.48 -24.72
N THR A 67 3.95 24.81 -25.91
CA THR A 67 3.30 24.47 -27.18
C THR A 67 3.33 22.96 -27.44
N TRP A 68 4.39 22.27 -27.02
CA TRP A 68 4.48 20.81 -27.07
C TRP A 68 3.52 20.13 -26.09
N LEU A 69 3.37 20.66 -24.87
CA LEU A 69 2.37 20.19 -23.89
C LEU A 69 0.93 20.41 -24.39
N ARG A 70 0.62 21.59 -24.96
CA ARG A 70 -0.69 21.88 -25.58
C ARG A 70 -1.04 20.96 -26.75
N LYS A 71 -0.05 20.55 -27.55
CA LYS A 71 -0.27 19.62 -28.68
C LYS A 71 -0.49 18.17 -28.23
N ARG A 72 0.02 17.80 -27.05
CA ARG A 72 -0.05 16.43 -26.53
C ARG A 72 -1.20 16.21 -25.54
N PHE A 73 -1.66 17.28 -24.88
CA PHE A 73 -2.69 17.26 -23.88
C PHE A 73 -3.75 18.31 -24.23
N SER A 74 -4.83 17.87 -24.85
CA SER A 74 -6.02 18.68 -25.09
C SER A 74 -6.58 19.19 -23.76
N MET A 75 -6.89 20.49 -23.68
CA MET A 75 -7.73 21.05 -22.61
C MET A 75 -9.13 20.46 -22.76
N VAL A 76 -9.61 19.75 -21.76
CA VAL A 76 -10.93 19.12 -21.81
C VAL A 76 -11.83 19.79 -20.76
N GLY A 77 -12.79 20.59 -21.23
CA GLY A 77 -13.86 21.09 -20.36
C GLY A 77 -14.66 19.90 -19.81
N GLY A 78 -14.97 19.92 -18.51
CA GLY A 78 -15.58 18.80 -17.77
C GLY A 78 -14.58 17.99 -16.93
N VAL A 79 -13.29 18.05 -17.23
CA VAL A 79 -12.27 17.31 -16.47
C VAL A 79 -12.10 17.83 -15.04
N ARG A 80 -12.36 19.09 -14.76
CA ARG A 80 -12.27 19.61 -13.38
C ARG A 80 -13.40 19.14 -12.49
N ASP A 81 -14.61 19.05 -13.03
CA ASP A 81 -15.73 18.53 -12.23
C ASP A 81 -15.54 17.03 -12.02
N GLU A 82 -15.11 16.29 -13.05
CA GLU A 82 -14.75 14.87 -12.92
C GLU A 82 -13.53 14.63 -12.02
N ALA A 83 -12.50 15.48 -12.09
CA ALA A 83 -11.30 15.36 -11.25
C ALA A 83 -11.58 15.76 -9.80
N ARG A 84 -12.42 16.78 -9.57
CA ARG A 84 -12.87 17.14 -8.22
C ARG A 84 -13.75 16.07 -7.62
N GLU A 85 -14.64 15.48 -8.41
CA GLU A 85 -15.49 14.40 -7.95
C GLU A 85 -14.64 13.16 -7.62
N ARG A 86 -13.70 12.76 -8.49
CA ARG A 86 -12.76 11.68 -8.19
C ARG A 86 -11.84 11.99 -7.01
N ALA A 87 -11.40 13.24 -6.84
CA ALA A 87 -10.60 13.62 -5.67
C ALA A 87 -11.42 13.50 -4.38
N ARG A 88 -12.72 13.79 -4.41
CA ARG A 88 -13.63 13.53 -3.28
C ARG A 88 -13.80 12.03 -3.03
N GLU A 89 -14.03 11.24 -4.08
CA GLU A 89 -14.13 9.78 -3.97
C GLU A 89 -12.85 9.16 -3.38
N VAL A 90 -11.67 9.67 -3.77
CA VAL A 90 -10.39 9.25 -3.19
C VAL A 90 -10.29 9.66 -1.72
N GLU A 91 -10.68 10.88 -1.35
CA GLU A 91 -10.68 11.32 0.06
C GLU A 91 -11.67 10.52 0.93
N GLU A 92 -12.84 10.18 0.40
CA GLU A 92 -13.82 9.31 1.05
C GLU A 92 -13.25 7.89 1.24
N LEU A 93 -12.57 7.37 0.22
CA LEU A 93 -11.89 6.09 0.33
C LEU A 93 -10.74 6.12 1.34
N VAL A 94 -9.97 7.21 1.39
CA VAL A 94 -8.92 7.42 2.42
C VAL A 94 -9.51 7.36 3.82
N ASN A 95 -10.65 8.04 4.05
CA ASN A 95 -11.33 7.98 5.35
C ASN A 95 -11.76 6.55 5.68
N THR A 96 -12.35 5.84 4.70
CA THR A 96 -12.81 4.46 4.88
C THR A 96 -11.65 3.50 5.18
N VAL A 97 -10.52 3.66 4.48
CA VAL A 97 -9.31 2.87 4.69
C VAL A 97 -8.68 3.18 6.05
N MET A 98 -8.66 4.44 6.47
CA MET A 98 -8.23 4.82 7.82
C MET A 98 -9.07 4.11 8.88
N GLU A 99 -10.41 4.13 8.74
CA GLU A 99 -11.31 3.43 9.66
C GLU A 99 -11.03 1.93 9.72
N VAL A 100 -10.79 1.27 8.58
CA VAL A 100 -10.40 -0.15 8.56
C VAL A 100 -9.08 -0.36 9.30
N LEU A 101 -8.03 0.42 9.01
CA LEU A 101 -6.75 0.29 9.69
C LEU A 101 -6.86 0.51 11.21
N GLU A 102 -7.65 1.48 11.64
CA GLU A 102 -7.92 1.76 13.05
C GLU A 102 -8.70 0.62 13.74
N ASN A 103 -9.68 0.02 13.06
CA ASN A 103 -10.41 -1.15 13.55
C ASN A 103 -9.47 -2.36 13.77
N HIS A 104 -8.42 -2.48 12.96
CA HIS A 104 -7.34 -3.46 13.14
C HIS A 104 -6.29 -3.03 14.17
N GLY A 105 -6.48 -1.90 14.86
CA GLY A 105 -5.60 -1.38 15.91
C GLY A 105 -4.31 -0.74 15.38
N ILE A 106 -4.28 -0.38 14.10
CA ILE A 106 -3.09 0.19 13.45
C ILE A 106 -3.18 1.72 13.52
N LYS A 107 -2.13 2.33 14.07
CA LYS A 107 -1.97 3.80 14.05
C LYS A 107 -1.21 4.20 12.79
N VAL A 108 -1.84 5.04 11.97
CA VAL A 108 -1.28 5.52 10.69
C VAL A 108 -1.44 7.02 10.54
N HIS A 109 -0.53 7.66 9.82
CA HIS A 109 -0.71 9.05 9.40
C HIS A 109 -1.60 9.11 8.15
N ARG A 110 -2.46 10.14 8.08
CA ARG A 110 -3.36 10.34 6.92
C ARG A 110 -2.61 10.35 5.59
N ASP A 111 -1.45 10.99 5.53
CA ASP A 111 -0.65 11.06 4.30
C ASP A 111 -0.17 9.68 3.85
N GLN A 112 0.19 8.80 4.78
CA GLN A 112 0.56 7.40 4.46
C GLN A 112 -0.64 6.63 3.90
N VAL A 113 -1.83 6.84 4.48
CA VAL A 113 -3.05 6.18 3.99
C VAL A 113 -3.43 6.71 2.61
N ARG A 114 -3.26 8.01 2.37
CA ARG A 114 -3.46 8.62 1.06
C ARG A 114 -2.53 8.01 0.02
N ASP A 115 -1.23 7.92 0.32
CA ASP A 115 -0.25 7.30 -0.56
C ASP A 115 -0.59 5.83 -0.85
N PHE A 116 -1.01 5.09 0.19
CA PHE A 116 -1.48 3.71 0.02
C PHE A 116 -2.69 3.64 -0.90
N VAL A 117 -3.73 4.45 -0.68
CA VAL A 117 -4.94 4.44 -1.52
C VAL A 117 -4.60 4.75 -2.98
N ILE A 118 -3.75 5.74 -3.23
CA ILE A 118 -3.32 6.10 -4.60
C ILE A 118 -2.60 4.92 -5.27
N LYS A 119 -1.68 4.27 -4.57
CA LYS A 119 -0.94 3.12 -5.10
C LYS A 119 -1.84 1.91 -5.30
N ALA A 120 -2.70 1.63 -4.33
CA ALA A 120 -3.63 0.52 -4.36
C ALA A 120 -4.61 0.68 -5.53
N LEU A 121 -5.18 1.86 -5.75
CA LEU A 121 -6.05 2.13 -6.91
C LEU A 121 -5.33 2.00 -8.26
N LYS A 122 -4.03 2.33 -8.34
CA LYS A 122 -3.25 2.13 -9.57
C LYS A 122 -2.99 0.64 -9.87
N ALA A 123 -2.86 -0.18 -8.83
CA ALA A 123 -2.58 -1.60 -8.94
C ALA A 123 -3.87 -2.46 -8.95
N TRP A 124 -5.03 -1.87 -8.64
CA TRP A 124 -6.31 -2.54 -8.48
C TRP A 124 -7.20 -2.31 -9.70
N ASP A 125 -7.56 -3.39 -10.40
CA ASP A 125 -8.44 -3.36 -11.58
C ASP A 125 -9.94 -3.51 -11.20
N GLY A 126 -10.26 -3.58 -9.91
CA GLY A 126 -11.63 -3.74 -9.40
C GLY A 126 -12.29 -2.42 -8.98
N ARG A 127 -13.49 -2.53 -8.39
CA ARG A 127 -14.17 -1.36 -7.83
C ARG A 127 -13.46 -0.87 -6.56
N PRO A 128 -13.38 0.46 -6.33
CA PRO A 128 -12.78 1.02 -5.11
C PRO A 128 -13.41 0.49 -3.80
N THR A 129 -14.72 0.23 -3.80
CA THR A 129 -15.41 -0.35 -2.63
C THR A 129 -14.98 -1.78 -2.32
N ASP A 130 -14.55 -2.54 -3.32
CA ASP A 130 -14.08 -3.91 -3.15
C ASP A 130 -12.63 -3.92 -2.64
N LEU A 131 -11.84 -2.86 -2.90
CA LEU A 131 -10.51 -2.63 -2.31
C LEU A 131 -10.56 -2.66 -0.79
N VAL A 132 -11.54 -1.97 -0.18
CA VAL A 132 -11.71 -1.88 1.28
C VAL A 132 -11.98 -3.25 1.88
N LYS A 133 -12.86 -4.04 1.25
CA LYS A 133 -13.17 -5.40 1.70
C LYS A 133 -11.94 -6.30 1.62
N VAL A 134 -11.20 -6.22 0.52
CA VAL A 134 -9.98 -7.02 0.38
C VAL A 134 -8.92 -6.56 1.37
N LEU A 135 -8.76 -5.26 1.61
CA LEU A 135 -7.87 -4.75 2.66
C LEU A 135 -8.23 -5.30 4.03
N ASP A 136 -9.50 -5.23 4.43
CA ASP A 136 -9.97 -5.77 5.71
C ASP A 136 -9.62 -7.26 5.86
N ARG A 137 -9.79 -8.05 4.79
CA ARG A 137 -9.38 -9.46 4.76
C ARG A 137 -7.86 -9.66 4.72
N VAL A 138 -7.10 -8.77 4.10
CA VAL A 138 -5.63 -8.81 4.12
C VAL A 138 -5.12 -8.55 5.53
N LEU A 139 -5.73 -7.64 6.29
CA LEU A 139 -5.26 -7.31 7.64
C LEU A 139 -5.62 -8.38 8.68
N ASP A 140 -6.61 -9.24 8.40
CA ASP A 140 -6.94 -10.39 9.25
C ASP A 140 -6.03 -11.60 8.97
N VAL A 141 -5.12 -11.90 9.92
CA VAL A 141 -4.24 -13.07 9.88
C VAL A 141 -4.98 -14.42 9.78
N ASN A 142 -6.26 -14.47 10.16
CA ASN A 142 -7.09 -15.68 10.10
C ASN A 142 -7.79 -15.86 8.76
N SER A 143 -7.85 -14.81 7.94
CA SER A 143 -8.56 -14.87 6.68
C SER A 143 -7.74 -15.64 5.65
N ASN A 144 -8.34 -16.69 5.10
CA ASN A 144 -7.81 -17.47 3.97
C ASN A 144 -8.47 -17.11 2.62
N GLU A 145 -9.38 -16.13 2.60
CA GLU A 145 -10.17 -15.76 1.41
C GLU A 145 -9.39 -14.86 0.44
N TYR A 146 -9.57 -14.98 -0.88
CA TYR A 146 -9.04 -14.03 -1.89
C TYR A 146 -7.52 -14.01 -2.14
N LEU A 147 -6.81 -15.13 -2.00
CA LEU A 147 -5.33 -15.20 -2.13
C LEU A 147 -4.73 -14.51 -3.38
N GLU A 148 -5.38 -14.56 -4.54
CA GLU A 148 -4.88 -13.92 -5.77
C GLU A 148 -5.14 -12.40 -5.79
N GLU A 149 -6.32 -11.96 -5.36
CA GLU A 149 -6.73 -10.55 -5.33
C GLU A 149 -5.99 -9.73 -4.27
N ARG A 150 -5.38 -10.40 -3.29
CA ARG A 150 -4.59 -9.75 -2.24
C ARG A 150 -3.27 -9.17 -2.74
N ARG A 151 -2.69 -9.72 -3.80
CA ARG A 151 -1.28 -9.42 -4.17
C ARG A 151 -1.04 -7.93 -4.45
N PRO A 152 -1.86 -7.23 -5.25
CA PRO A 152 -1.66 -5.80 -5.49
C PRO A 152 -1.76 -4.96 -4.20
N ILE A 153 -2.68 -5.34 -3.30
CA ILE A 153 -2.89 -4.64 -2.03
C ILE A 153 -1.72 -4.90 -1.06
N ILE A 154 -1.22 -6.14 -1.00
CA ILE A 154 -0.03 -6.49 -0.19
C ILE A 154 1.21 -5.77 -0.71
N GLU A 155 1.40 -5.70 -2.02
CA GLU A 155 2.51 -4.96 -2.64
C GLU A 155 2.40 -3.46 -2.32
N ALA A 156 1.22 -2.86 -2.46
CA ALA A 156 0.98 -1.46 -2.10
C ALA A 156 1.22 -1.19 -0.59
N LEU A 157 0.76 -2.07 0.30
CA LEU A 157 1.05 -1.98 1.74
C LEU A 157 2.55 -2.06 2.02
N SER A 158 3.24 -3.01 1.37
CA SER A 158 4.67 -3.23 1.54
C SER A 158 5.50 -2.02 1.10
N GLU A 159 5.08 -1.34 0.04
CA GLU A 159 5.77 -0.15 -0.44
C GLU A 159 5.57 1.08 0.46
N VAL A 160 4.41 1.22 1.09
CA VAL A 160 4.09 2.40 1.92
C VAL A 160 4.53 2.21 3.36
N PHE A 161 4.28 1.05 3.94
CA PHE A 161 4.54 0.77 5.35
C PHE A 161 5.82 -0.04 5.58
N GLY A 162 6.44 -0.55 4.51
CA GLY A 162 7.65 -1.35 4.56
C GLY A 162 7.38 -2.85 4.34
N ARG A 163 8.38 -3.53 3.78
CA ARG A 163 8.28 -4.90 3.26
C ARG A 163 7.73 -5.93 4.26
N ASP A 164 8.14 -5.82 5.54
CA ASP A 164 7.78 -6.80 6.57
C ASP A 164 6.64 -6.31 7.48
N TRP A 165 6.05 -5.15 7.18
CA TRP A 165 5.06 -4.51 8.04
C TRP A 165 3.84 -5.40 8.28
N LEU A 166 3.33 -6.05 7.22
CA LEU A 166 2.14 -6.92 7.33
C LEU A 166 2.43 -8.15 8.19
N VAL A 167 3.62 -8.75 8.06
CA VAL A 167 4.02 -9.89 8.89
C VAL A 167 4.17 -9.47 10.34
N ARG A 168 4.76 -8.30 10.61
CA ARG A 168 4.85 -7.73 11.97
C ARG A 168 3.48 -7.45 12.57
N HIS A 169 2.54 -6.96 11.76
CA HIS A 169 1.16 -6.77 12.17
C HIS A 169 0.51 -8.10 12.59
N TYR A 170 0.64 -9.14 11.76
CA TYR A 170 0.13 -10.47 12.08
C TYR A 170 0.78 -11.07 13.33
N ILE A 171 2.08 -10.89 13.53
CA ILE A 171 2.77 -11.30 14.75
C ILE A 171 2.11 -10.66 15.97
N GLY A 172 1.86 -9.34 15.92
CA GLY A 172 1.17 -8.63 17.00
C GLY A 172 -0.23 -9.17 17.28
N GLN A 173 -0.99 -9.51 16.23
CA GLN A 173 -2.30 -10.15 16.38
C GLN A 173 -2.21 -11.52 17.05
N VAL A 174 -1.27 -12.39 16.62
CA VAL A 174 -1.11 -13.74 17.18
C VAL A 174 -0.61 -13.70 18.63
N ILE A 175 0.35 -12.83 18.97
CA ILE A 175 0.82 -12.63 20.35
C ILE A 175 -0.36 -12.25 21.26
N LYS A 176 -1.21 -11.32 20.80
CA LYS A 176 -2.41 -10.90 21.53
C LYS A 176 -3.43 -12.03 21.65
N GLU A 177 -3.65 -12.81 20.59
CA GLU A 177 -4.54 -13.97 20.57
C GLU A 177 -4.10 -15.04 21.59
N TRP A 178 -2.80 -15.23 21.76
CA TRP A 178 -2.21 -16.20 22.70
C TRP A 178 -2.06 -15.63 24.12
N GLY A 179 -2.46 -14.37 24.37
CA GLY A 179 -2.33 -13.73 25.68
C GLY A 179 -0.88 -13.51 26.12
N LEU A 180 0.08 -13.47 25.18
CA LEU A 180 1.51 -13.34 25.44
C LEU A 180 1.98 -11.89 25.65
N ASN A 181 1.06 -10.95 25.62
CA ASN A 181 1.25 -9.50 25.76
C ASN A 181 1.16 -9.01 27.24
N GLY A 182 1.34 -9.90 28.21
CA GLY A 182 1.30 -9.59 29.64
C GLY A 182 2.48 -8.74 30.14
N VAL A 183 2.39 -8.26 31.39
CA VAL A 183 3.24 -7.25 32.05
C VAL A 183 4.74 -7.58 32.06
N ASP A 184 5.14 -8.83 31.81
CA ASP A 184 6.52 -9.29 31.82
C ASP A 184 7.12 -9.56 30.41
N GLU A 185 6.53 -9.03 29.33
CA GLU A 185 7.06 -9.08 27.95
C GLU A 185 7.79 -10.39 27.60
N VAL A 186 7.11 -11.54 27.74
CA VAL A 186 7.76 -12.86 27.56
C VAL A 186 8.30 -13.03 26.13
N ILE A 187 7.67 -12.40 25.14
CA ILE A 187 8.04 -12.48 23.72
C ILE A 187 7.78 -11.16 23.00
N SER A 188 8.81 -10.59 22.37
CA SER A 188 8.71 -9.38 21.54
C SER A 188 8.43 -9.68 20.05
N ILE A 189 7.85 -8.70 19.33
CA ILE A 189 7.59 -8.82 17.86
C ILE A 189 8.88 -9.11 17.10
N ASP A 190 10.01 -8.49 17.47
CA ASP A 190 11.30 -8.65 16.80
C ASP A 190 11.92 -10.03 17.04
N GLU A 191 11.70 -10.65 18.21
CA GLU A 191 12.10 -12.04 18.47
C GLU A 191 11.29 -13.01 17.62
N VAL A 192 9.97 -12.82 17.56
CA VAL A 192 9.12 -13.66 16.70
C VAL A 192 9.47 -13.48 15.24
N MET A 193 9.78 -12.26 14.79
CA MET A 193 10.16 -12.02 13.38
C MET A 193 11.45 -12.76 13.01
N ARG A 194 12.46 -12.79 13.90
CA ARG A 194 13.69 -13.57 13.70
C ARG A 194 13.40 -15.08 13.65
N ALA A 195 12.62 -15.57 14.61
CA ALA A 195 12.22 -16.98 14.63
C ALA A 195 11.36 -17.37 13.42
N TYR A 196 10.52 -16.45 12.92
CA TYR A 196 9.69 -16.63 11.74
C TYR A 196 10.52 -16.84 10.49
N GLU A 197 11.57 -16.02 10.27
CA GLU A 197 12.46 -16.21 9.12
C GLU A 197 13.20 -17.55 9.20
N ASP A 198 13.67 -17.95 10.37
CA ASP A 198 14.30 -19.26 10.56
C ASP A 198 13.33 -20.41 10.24
N VAL A 199 12.12 -20.37 10.80
CA VAL A 199 11.09 -21.40 10.56
C VAL A 199 10.65 -21.42 9.09
N ARG A 200 10.55 -20.25 8.45
CA ARG A 200 10.24 -20.14 7.02
C ARG A 200 11.33 -20.80 6.16
N LEU A 201 12.60 -20.60 6.51
CA LEU A 201 13.72 -21.27 5.84
C LEU A 201 13.70 -22.79 6.06
N MET A 202 13.41 -23.26 7.28
CA MET A 202 13.25 -24.68 7.58
C MET A 202 12.11 -25.30 6.76
N ALA A 203 10.94 -24.67 6.76
CA ALA A 203 9.78 -25.13 5.98
C ALA A 203 10.10 -25.21 4.48
N LYS A 204 10.82 -24.21 3.95
CA LYS A 204 11.29 -24.21 2.56
C LYS A 204 12.28 -25.34 2.28
N ALA A 205 13.21 -25.62 3.18
CA ALA A 205 14.18 -26.70 3.03
C ALA A 205 13.50 -28.07 2.93
N VAL A 206 12.44 -28.29 3.72
CA VAL A 206 11.64 -29.54 3.69
C VAL A 206 10.51 -29.52 2.66
N ARG A 207 10.44 -28.48 1.81
CA ARG A 207 9.40 -28.28 0.77
C ARG A 207 7.97 -28.31 1.31
N LYS A 208 7.76 -27.80 2.52
CA LYS A 208 6.42 -27.62 3.10
C LYS A 208 5.95 -26.18 2.93
N ASN A 209 4.71 -26.04 2.46
CA ASN A 209 4.03 -24.77 2.37
C ASN A 209 3.10 -24.63 3.57
N TYR A 210 3.30 -23.57 4.35
CA TYR A 210 2.44 -23.19 5.46
C TYR A 210 1.87 -21.81 5.22
N TYR A 211 0.66 -21.57 5.74
CA TYR A 211 0.11 -20.23 5.82
C TYR A 211 0.97 -19.36 6.74
N THR A 212 0.96 -18.05 6.52
CA THR A 212 1.73 -17.09 7.31
C THR A 212 1.43 -17.20 8.80
N LYS A 213 0.15 -17.35 9.19
CA LYS A 213 -0.25 -17.57 10.58
C LYS A 213 0.47 -18.78 11.18
N THR A 214 0.43 -19.92 10.51
CA THR A 214 1.06 -21.15 11.01
C THR A 214 2.57 -21.00 11.15
N LEU A 215 3.24 -20.29 10.23
CA LEU A 215 4.66 -20.00 10.37
C LEU A 215 4.96 -19.10 11.58
N ILE A 216 4.11 -18.11 11.87
CA ILE A 216 4.22 -17.26 13.06
C ILE A 216 3.99 -18.09 14.33
N GLU A 217 2.97 -18.93 14.36
CA GLU A 217 2.69 -19.82 15.49
C GLU A 217 3.85 -20.79 15.77
N LEU A 218 4.44 -21.37 14.72
CA LEU A 218 5.63 -22.21 14.84
C LEU A 218 6.86 -21.43 15.31
N ALA A 219 6.98 -20.15 14.93
CA ALA A 219 8.03 -19.28 15.43
C ALA A 219 7.89 -19.00 16.93
N ILE A 220 6.66 -18.80 17.42
CA ILE A 220 6.38 -18.68 18.85
C ILE A 220 6.73 -19.98 19.58
N VAL A 221 6.34 -21.15 19.03
CA VAL A 221 6.70 -22.46 19.61
C VAL A 221 8.22 -22.63 19.69
N LYS A 222 8.97 -22.23 18.65
CA LYS A 222 10.43 -22.23 18.66
C LYS A 222 10.97 -21.43 19.85
N LEU A 223 10.47 -20.22 20.07
CA LEU A 223 10.93 -19.36 21.17
C LEU A 223 10.60 -19.96 22.54
N LEU A 224 9.40 -20.50 22.71
CA LEU A 224 9.01 -21.18 23.95
C LEU A 224 9.90 -22.39 24.26
N LEU A 225 10.31 -23.16 23.25
CA LEU A 225 11.24 -24.27 23.43
C LEU A 225 12.68 -23.84 23.72
N MET A 226 13.02 -22.57 23.43
CA MET A 226 14.31 -21.99 23.82
C MET A 226 14.30 -21.50 25.28
N SER A 227 13.14 -21.12 25.82
CA SER A 227 13.01 -20.65 27.21
C SER A 227 12.66 -21.76 28.20
N ASP A 228 11.91 -22.78 27.76
CA ASP A 228 11.28 -23.77 28.63
C ASP A 228 11.51 -25.21 28.17
N SER A 229 11.24 -26.15 29.09
CA SER A 229 11.29 -27.59 28.77
C SER A 229 10.17 -27.99 27.80
N GLU A 230 10.42 -29.00 26.97
CA GLU A 230 9.42 -29.53 26.03
C GLU A 230 8.11 -29.94 26.72
N ASP A 231 8.18 -30.51 27.92
CA ASP A 231 7.00 -30.89 28.70
C ASP A 231 6.20 -29.68 29.19
N SER A 232 6.87 -28.58 29.56
CA SER A 232 6.21 -27.31 29.90
C SER A 232 5.51 -26.71 28.68
N VAL A 233 6.21 -26.65 27.54
CA VAL A 233 5.65 -26.13 26.28
C VAL A 233 4.48 -26.99 25.81
N ARG A 234 4.58 -28.31 25.90
CA ARG A 234 3.48 -29.22 25.55
C ARG A 234 2.25 -28.99 26.41
N LYS A 235 2.42 -28.81 27.72
CA LYS A 235 1.31 -28.48 28.64
C LYS A 235 0.64 -27.16 28.28
N PHE A 236 1.42 -26.13 28.01
CA PHE A 236 0.92 -24.82 27.57
C PHE A 236 0.15 -24.92 26.25
N LEU A 237 0.73 -25.56 25.23
CA LEU A 237 0.06 -25.72 23.94
C LEU A 237 -1.22 -26.56 24.06
N ARG A 238 -1.26 -27.55 24.96
CA ARG A 238 -2.46 -28.32 25.22
C ARG A 238 -3.57 -27.48 25.87
N SER A 239 -3.25 -26.59 26.82
CA SER A 239 -4.26 -25.69 27.39
C SER A 239 -4.83 -24.71 26.36
N GLU A 240 -4.01 -24.34 25.37
CA GLU A 240 -4.42 -23.48 24.25
C GLU A 240 -5.11 -24.25 23.10
N GLY A 241 -5.21 -25.59 23.18
CA GLY A 241 -5.77 -26.42 22.09
C GLY A 241 -4.89 -26.49 20.83
N ARG A 242 -3.60 -26.16 20.94
CA ARG A 242 -2.63 -26.05 19.82
C ARG A 242 -1.49 -27.08 19.90
N GLU A 243 -1.70 -28.22 20.57
CA GLU A 243 -0.67 -29.27 20.76
C GLU A 243 -0.08 -29.79 19.44
N GLU A 244 -0.84 -29.76 18.33
CA GLU A 244 -0.36 -30.16 17.00
C GLU A 244 0.84 -29.35 16.51
N LEU A 245 1.00 -28.09 16.97
CA LEU A 245 2.08 -27.22 16.54
C LEU A 245 3.43 -27.76 17.01
N LEU A 246 3.49 -28.38 18.18
CA LEU A 246 4.71 -28.98 18.69
C LEU A 246 5.16 -30.13 17.78
N SER A 247 4.25 -31.04 17.43
CA SER A 247 4.53 -32.14 16.51
C SER A 247 4.99 -31.64 15.13
N ARG A 248 4.33 -30.60 14.60
CA ARG A 248 4.74 -29.96 13.33
C ARG A 248 6.13 -29.34 13.41
N PHE A 249 6.44 -28.66 14.50
CA PHE A 249 7.75 -28.04 14.72
C PHE A 249 8.86 -29.10 14.83
N MET A 250 8.63 -30.18 15.60
CA MET A 250 9.60 -31.28 15.71
C MET A 250 9.82 -32.00 14.38
N GLU A 251 8.79 -32.10 13.53
CA GLU A 251 8.94 -32.62 12.18
C GLU A 251 9.83 -31.72 11.30
N LEU A 252 9.74 -30.40 11.44
CA LEU A 252 10.62 -29.46 10.75
C LEU A 252 12.06 -29.59 11.24
N MET A 253 12.26 -29.72 12.55
CA MET A 253 13.58 -29.87 13.16
C MET A 253 14.27 -31.19 12.77
N SER A 254 13.52 -32.30 12.74
CA SER A 254 14.06 -33.63 12.41
C SER A 254 14.41 -33.81 10.93
N LYS A 255 13.90 -32.94 10.05
CA LYS A 255 14.14 -32.97 8.60
C LYS A 255 14.92 -31.74 8.10
N GLY A 256 15.36 -30.87 9.01
CA GLY A 256 16.28 -29.79 8.70
C GLY A 256 17.66 -30.31 8.26
N PRO A 257 18.46 -29.50 7.56
CA PRO A 257 19.80 -29.89 7.13
C PRO A 257 20.73 -30.24 8.30
#